data_AF-J3JUG6-F1
#
_entry.id   AF-J3JUG6-F1
#
_cell.length_a   1.000
_cell.length_b   1.000
_cell.length_c   1.000
_cell.angle_alpha   90.00
_cell.angle_beta   90.00
_cell.angle_gamma   90.00
#
_symmetry.space_group_name_H-M   'P 1'
#
loop_
_entity.id
_entity.type
_entity.pdbx_description
1 polymer ?
#
loop_
_entity_poly.entity_id
_entity_poly.type
_entity_poly.pdbx_seq_one_letter_code
_entity_poly.pdbx_strand_id
1 'polypeptide(L)' 'MKIFIVVCCAFIGLVLADTPKYTTKYDNVDLEEIIKSDRLMKNYVNCLLEKGKCTPDGA' A
#
# COMPACT_ATOMS: atom_id res chain seq x y z
N MET A 1 -18.30 -36.44 0.64
CA MET A 1 -16.91 -36.39 1.16
C MET A 1 -15.89 -35.90 0.13
N LYS A 2 -15.78 -36.49 -1.08
CA LYS A 2 -14.80 -36.05 -2.10
C LYS A 2 -14.97 -34.59 -2.56
N ILE A 3 -16.22 -34.15 -2.77
CA ILE A 3 -16.53 -32.76 -3.18
C ILE A 3 -16.12 -31.75 -2.10
N PHE A 4 -16.38 -32.05 -0.83
CA PHE A 4 -15.98 -31.20 0.29
C PHE A 4 -14.47 -31.03 0.38
N ILE A 5 -13.71 -32.11 0.15
CA ILE A 5 -12.24 -32.06 0.13
C ILE A 5 -11.73 -31.18 -1.01
N VAL A 6 -12.30 -31.31 -2.21
CA VAL A 6 -11.93 -30.49 -3.37
C VAL A 6 -12.23 -29.00 -3.13
N VAL A 7 -13.39 -28.69 -2.54
CA VAL A 7 -13.76 -27.31 -2.19
C VAL A 7 -12.84 -26.73 -1.11
N CYS A 8 -12.51 -27.49 -0.08
CA CYS A 8 -11.54 -27.06 0.95
C CYS A 8 -10.14 -26.84 0.36
N CYS A 9 -9.65 -27.72 -0.51
CA CYS A 9 -8.35 -27.56 -1.15
C CYS A 9 -8.31 -26.33 -2.07
N ALA A 10 -9.40 -26.03 -2.79
CA ALA A 10 -9.49 -24.83 -3.62
C ALA A 10 -9.47 -23.54 -2.79
N PHE A 11 -10.15 -23.52 -1.64
CA PHE A 11 -10.13 -22.37 -0.72
C PHE A 11 -8.74 -22.11 -0.13
N ILE A 12 -8.01 -23.17 0.25
CA ILE A 12 -6.65 -23.05 0.78
C ILE A 12 -5.70 -22.48 -0.29
N GLY A 13 -5.84 -22.91 -1.55
CA GLY A 13 -5.04 -22.39 -2.67
C GLY A 13 -5.24 -20.88 -2.93
N LEU A 14 -6.47 -20.38 -2.75
CA LEU A 14 -6.77 -18.94 -2.91
C LEU A 14 -6.15 -18.09 -1.79
N VAL A 15 -6.15 -18.58 -0.55
CA VAL A 15 -5.57 -17.84 0.60
C VAL A 15 -4.04 -17.76 0.50
N LEU A 16 -3.39 -18.82 -0.01
CA LEU A 16 -1.93 -18.84 -0.17
C LEU A 16 -1.41 -18.03 -1.37
N ALA A 17 -2.30 -17.59 -2.27
CA ALA A 17 -1.94 -16.78 -3.42
C ALA A 17 -1.67 -15.30 -3.06
N ASP A 18 -2.02 -14.87 -1.84
CA ASP A 18 -1.81 -13.50 -1.38
C ASP A 18 -0.34 -13.29 -0.97
N THR A 19 0.49 -13.12 -2.00
CA THR A 19 1.88 -12.69 -1.85
C THR A 19 1.91 -11.16 -1.86
N PRO A 20 2.37 -10.51 -0.77
CA PRO A 20 2.39 -9.05 -0.71
C PRO A 20 3.35 -8.51 -1.77
N LYS A 21 2.81 -7.85 -2.79
CA LYS A 21 3.60 -7.26 -3.88
C LYS A 21 4.27 -5.95 -3.47
N TYR A 22 3.66 -5.22 -2.54
CA TYR A 22 4.15 -3.95 -2.02
C TYR A 22 4.01 -3.91 -0.50
N THR A 23 4.74 -2.99 0.12
CA THR A 23 4.68 -2.75 1.56
C THR A 23 3.37 -2.09 1.96
N THR A 24 2.88 -2.41 3.15
CA THR A 24 1.72 -1.77 3.79
C THR A 24 2.09 -0.54 4.61
N LYS A 25 3.37 -0.15 4.62
CA LYS A 25 3.91 0.99 5.39
C LYS A 25 3.12 2.29 5.14
N TYR A 26 2.60 2.48 3.94
CA TYR A 26 1.97 3.73 3.52
C TYR A 26 0.43 3.67 3.49
N ASP A 27 -0.19 2.58 3.97
CA ASP A 27 -1.64 2.36 3.86
C ASP A 27 -2.48 3.33 4.72
N ASN A 28 -1.85 3.98 5.71
CA ASN A 28 -2.52 4.88 6.66
C ASN A 28 -2.12 6.36 6.47
N VAL A 29 -1.52 6.72 5.32
CA VAL A 29 -1.18 8.11 5.02
C VAL A 29 -2.44 8.88 4.60
N ASP A 30 -2.67 10.06 5.16
CA ASP A 30 -3.82 10.92 4.80
C ASP A 30 -3.57 11.64 3.46
N LEU A 31 -4.00 11.00 2.37
CA LEU A 31 -3.88 11.56 1.02
C LEU A 31 -4.76 12.79 0.81
N GLU A 32 -5.89 12.90 1.51
CA GLU A 32 -6.77 14.06 1.35
C GLU A 32 -6.12 15.32 1.90
N GLU A 33 -5.48 15.23 3.06
CA GLU A 33 -4.73 16.34 3.65
C GLU A 33 -3.59 16.79 2.72
N ILE A 34 -2.84 15.83 2.17
CA ILE A 34 -1.69 16.11 1.29
C ILE A 34 -2.15 16.81 0.01
N ILE A 35 -3.21 16.32 -0.65
CA ILE A 35 -3.68 16.85 -1.94
C ILE A 35 -4.38 18.20 -1.77
N LYS A 36 -5.07 18.44 -0.66
CA LYS A 36 -5.72 19.74 -0.38
C LYS A 36 -4.76 20.83 0.07
N SER A 37 -3.51 20.49 0.41
CA SER A 37 -2.50 21.44 0.86
C SER A 37 -1.38 21.63 -0.17
N ASP A 38 -1.34 22.80 -0.80
CA ASP A 38 -0.26 23.16 -1.74
C ASP A 38 1.14 23.04 -1.12
N ARG A 39 1.25 23.33 0.18
CA ARG A 39 2.50 23.21 0.92
C ARG A 39 2.94 21.75 1.06
N LEU A 40 2.02 20.86 1.47
CA LEU A 40 2.34 19.44 1.68
C LEU A 40 2.61 18.76 0.35
N MET A 41 1.72 18.93 -0.63
CA MET A 41 1.89 18.39 -1.98
C MET A 41 3.24 18.79 -2.58
N LYS A 42 3.61 20.08 -2.49
CA LYS A 42 4.91 20.56 -2.99
C LYS A 42 6.10 19.91 -2.29
N ASN A 43 6.02 19.67 -0.97
CA ASN A 43 7.09 19.00 -0.24
C ASN A 43 7.24 17.54 -0.68
N TYR A 44 6.13 16.83 -0.84
CA TYR A 44 6.11 15.45 -1.36
C TYR A 44 6.70 15.35 -2.77
N VAL A 45 6.29 16.23 -3.68
CA VAL A 45 6.85 16.30 -5.04
C VAL A 45 8.35 16.61 -5.01
N ASN A 46 8.79 17.57 -4.19
CA ASN A 46 10.20 17.91 -4.08
C ASN A 46 11.04 16.75 -3.53
N CYS A 47 10.51 15.97 -2.57
CA CYS A 47 11.15 14.76 -2.07
C CYS A 47 11.36 13.73 -3.20
N LEU A 48 10.32 13.42 -3.98
CA LEU A 48 10.39 12.46 -5.10
C LEU A 48 11.34 12.91 -6.22
N LEU A 49 11.57 14.21 -6.34
CA LEU A 49 12.50 14.81 -7.30
C LEU A 49 13.90 15.05 -6.72
N GLU A 50 14.18 14.60 -5.51
CA GLU A 50 15.45 14.80 -4.79
C GLU A 50 15.83 16.29 -4.61
N LYS A 51 14.83 17.19 -4.60
CA LYS A 51 14.98 18.65 -4.44
C LYS A 51 14.71 19.13 -3.02
N GLY A 52 14.46 18.22 -2.10
CA GLY A 52 14.17 18.53 -0.70
C GLY A 52 14.09 17.27 0.15
N LYS A 53 13.95 17.47 1.46
CA LYS A 53 13.76 16.37 2.40
C LYS A 53 12.36 15.78 2.28
N CYS A 54 12.28 14.47 2.46
CA CYS A 54 11.02 13.74 2.57
C CYS A 54 10.37 13.96 3.93
N THR A 55 9.04 13.91 3.95
CA THR A 55 8.29 13.85 5.20
C THR A 55 8.51 12.48 5.85
N PRO A 56 8.31 12.33 7.17
CA PRO A 56 8.54 11.06 7.87
C PRO A 56 7.74 9.87 7.31
N ASP A 57 6.57 10.16 6.78
CA ASP A 57 5.63 9.24 6.12
C ASP A 57 5.89 9.06 4.62
N GLY A 58 6.71 9.92 4.00
CA GLY A 58 7.12 9.83 2.59
C GLY A 58 8.52 9.25 2.37
N ALA A 59 9.25 8.94 3.44
CA ALA A 59 10.58 8.30 3.45
C ALA A 59 10.48 6.84 3.86
#